data_AF-A0A377TIY3-F1
#
_entry.id   AF-A0A377TIY3-F1
#
_cell.length_a   1.000
_cell.length_b   1.000
_cell.length_c   1.000
_cell.angle_alpha   90.00
_cell.angle_beta   90.00
_cell.angle_gamma   90.00
#
_symmetry.space_group_name_H-M   'P 1'
#
loop_
_entity.id
_entity.type
_entity.pdbx_description
1 polymer ?
#
loop_
_entity_poly.entity_id
_entity_poly.type
_entity_poly.pdbx_seq_one_letter_code
_entity_poly.pdbx_strand_id
1 'polypeptide(L)' 'MAAPSRLPDMYHLAAERLNVPLGQILHVGDDLTTDVAGAIRCGMQACWIKPQGADLMHTADSRLLPHIEISRLASLTSLI' A
#
# COMPACT_ATOMS: atom_id res chain seq x y z
N MET A 1 -26.36 8.29 -4.08
CA MET A 1 -25.14 9.12 -3.96
C MET A 1 -24.17 8.36 -3.08
N ALA A 2 -23.10 7.79 -3.65
CA ALA A 2 -22.05 7.17 -2.84
C ALA A 2 -21.26 8.29 -2.15
N ALA A 3 -21.20 8.27 -0.82
CA ALA A 3 -20.34 9.16 -0.04
C ALA A 3 -18.87 8.94 -0.42
N PRO A 4 -17.98 9.94 -0.29
CA PRO A 4 -16.56 9.75 -0.54
C PRO A 4 -16.07 8.57 0.31
N SER A 5 -15.56 7.53 -0.35
CA SER A 5 -14.98 6.37 0.32
C SER A 5 -13.84 6.86 1.21
N ARG A 6 -14.03 6.83 2.53
CA ARG A 6 -12.94 7.07 3.45
C ARG A 6 -11.90 5.97 3.17
N LEU A 7 -10.65 6.37 2.99
CA LEU A 7 -9.53 5.48 2.65
C LEU A 7 -9.51 4.16 3.47
N PRO A 8 -9.75 4.15 4.80
CA PRO A 8 -9.85 2.91 5.58
C PRO A 8 -10.91 1.92 5.08
N ASP A 9 -12.05 2.42 4.61
CA ASP A 9 -13.18 1.59 4.20
C ASP A 9 -12.84 0.78 2.94
N MET A 10 -12.05 1.34 2.02
CA MET A 10 -11.64 0.63 0.80
C MET A 10 -10.79 -0.61 1.12
N TYR A 11 -9.83 -0.49 2.05
CA TYR A 11 -8.96 -1.60 2.43
C TYR A 11 -9.75 -2.73 3.11
N HIS A 12 -10.65 -2.38 4.04
CA HIS A 12 -11.51 -3.36 4.71
C HIS A 12 -12.49 -4.01 3.73
N LEU A 13 -13.08 -3.24 2.81
CA LEU A 13 -13.97 -3.77 1.77
C LEU A 13 -13.24 -4.71 0.83
N ALA A 14 -11.97 -4.45 0.49
CA ALA A 14 -11.16 -5.36 -0.30
C ALA A 14 -10.94 -6.69 0.43
N ALA A 15 -10.58 -6.64 1.71
CA ALA A 15 -10.42 -7.84 2.55
C ALA A 15 -11.72 -8.66 2.66
N GLU A 16 -12.85 -7.99 2.86
CA GLU A 16 -14.17 -8.62 2.89
C GLU A 16 -14.51 -9.31 1.57
N ARG A 17 -14.34 -8.61 0.43
CA ARG A 17 -14.66 -9.17 -0.89
C ARG A 17 -13.75 -10.31 -1.32
N LEU A 18 -12.49 -10.26 -0.93
CA LEU A 18 -11.51 -11.32 -1.20
C LEU A 18 -11.64 -12.48 -0.21
N ASN A 19 -12.33 -12.28 0.93
CA ASN A 19 -12.36 -13.20 2.06
C ASN A 19 -10.94 -13.58 2.53
N VAL A 20 -10.06 -12.58 2.63
CA VAL A 20 -8.66 -12.72 3.04
C VAL A 20 -8.40 -11.78 4.22
N PRO A 21 -7.72 -12.23 5.30
CA PRO A 21 -7.31 -11.36 6.39
C PRO A 21 -6.47 -10.17 5.90
N LEU A 22 -6.69 -8.98 6.46
CA LEU A 22 -5.96 -7.75 6.07
C LEU A 22 -4.43 -7.95 6.00
N GLY A 23 -3.84 -8.58 7.03
CA GLY A 23 -2.40 -8.83 7.10
C GLY A 23 -1.86 -9.80 6.04
N GLN A 24 -2.72 -10.49 5.29
CA GLN A 24 -2.36 -11.37 4.18
C GLN A 24 -2.52 -10.71 2.82
N ILE A 25 -2.89 -9.43 2.77
CA ILE A 25 -3.00 -8.66 1.53
C ILE A 25 -1.78 -7.77 1.39
N LEU A 26 -1.09 -7.88 0.26
CA LEU A 26 -0.05 -6.94 -0.16
C LEU A 26 -0.68 -5.86 -1.05
N HIS A 27 -0.81 -4.65 -0.52
CA HIS A 27 -1.18 -3.48 -1.30
C HIS A 27 0.04 -2.97 -2.07
N VAL A 28 -0.11 -2.64 -3.35
CA VAL A 28 0.98 -2.09 -4.20
C VAL A 28 0.53 -0.72 -4.71
N GLY A 29 1.30 0.32 -4.42
CA GLY A 29 1.00 1.70 -4.83
C GLY A 29 2.26 2.54 -4.98
N ASP A 30 2.14 3.69 -5.63
CA ASP A 30 3.27 4.59 -5.96
C ASP A 30 3.35 5.82 -5.05
N ASP A 31 2.28 6.13 -4.30
CA ASP A 31 2.26 7.22 -3.33
C ASP A 31 2.51 6.72 -1.89
N LEU A 32 3.58 7.20 -1.26
CA LEU A 32 3.96 6.79 0.09
C LEU A 32 2.95 7.23 1.18
N THR A 33 2.25 8.34 0.97
CA THR A 33 1.37 8.94 1.98
C THR A 33 -0.05 8.40 1.90
N THR A 34 -0.55 8.14 0.69
CA THR A 34 -1.95 7.71 0.48
C THR A 34 -2.07 6.21 0.35
N ASP A 35 -1.27 5.57 -0.51
CA ASP A 35 -1.33 4.12 -0.75
C ASP A 35 -0.62 3.35 0.37
N VAL A 36 0.68 3.62 0.54
CA VAL A 36 1.54 2.82 1.43
C VAL A 36 1.15 3.05 2.89
N ALA A 37 1.12 4.31 3.35
CA ALA A 37 0.74 4.60 4.72
C ALA A 37 -0.74 4.25 5.00
N GLY A 38 -1.63 4.37 4.01
CA GLY A 38 -3.03 3.96 4.15
C GLY A 38 -3.18 2.46 4.38
N ALA A 39 -2.49 1.64 3.58
CA ALA A 39 -2.47 0.20 3.72
C ALA A 39 -1.88 -0.26 5.06
N ILE A 40 -0.73 0.30 5.47
CA ILE A 40 -0.08 -0.05 6.75
C ILE A 40 -0.99 0.31 7.93
N ARG A 41 -1.63 1.48 7.90
CA ARG A 41 -2.56 1.91 8.98
C ARG A 41 -3.78 1.00 9.10
N CYS A 42 -4.17 0.32 8.03
CA CYS A 42 -5.25 -0.67 8.03
C CYS A 42 -4.77 -2.09 8.35
N GLY A 43 -3.47 -2.31 8.60
CA GLY A 43 -2.91 -3.62 8.92
C GLY A 43 -2.64 -4.50 7.70
N MET A 44 -2.63 -3.95 6.48
CA MET A 44 -2.15 -4.65 5.30
C MET A 44 -0.62 -4.61 5.19
N GLN A 45 -0.05 -5.52 4.41
CA GLN A 45 1.29 -5.37 3.89
C GLN A 45 1.29 -4.33 2.76
N ALA A 46 2.40 -3.63 2.56
CA ALA A 46 2.50 -2.55 1.58
C ALA A 46 3.81 -2.63 0.79
N CYS A 47 3.69 -2.59 -0.54
CA CYS A 47 4.78 -2.46 -1.47
C CYS A 47 4.71 -1.09 -2.14
N TRP A 48 5.82 -0.36 -2.09
CA TRP A 48 5.97 0.89 -2.82
C TRP A 48 6.62 0.61 -4.18
N ILE A 49 5.91 0.94 -5.27
CA ILE A 49 6.52 1.02 -6.60
C ILE A 49 7.07 2.43 -6.79
N LYS A 50 8.37 2.58 -6.55
CA LYS A 50 9.08 3.83 -6.58
C LYS A 50 9.03 4.50 -7.96
N PRO A 51 8.41 5.68 -8.09
CA PRO A 51 8.51 6.49 -9.30
C PRO A 51 9.96 6.91 -9.56
N GLN A 52 10.31 7.12 -10.82
CA GLN A 52 11.65 7.59 -11.19
C GLN A 52 11.94 8.94 -10.54
N GLY A 53 13.05 9.02 -9.81
CA GLY A 53 13.48 10.25 -9.11
C GLY A 53 12.84 10.49 -7.74
N ALA A 54 11.96 9.60 -7.27
CA ALA A 54 11.45 9.67 -5.90
C ALA A 54 12.50 9.18 -4.88
N ASP A 55 12.47 9.73 -3.67
CA ASP A 55 13.34 9.32 -2.56
C ASP A 55 12.50 9.15 -1.29
N LEU A 56 12.75 8.07 -0.54
CA LEU A 56 12.13 7.81 0.77
C LEU A 56 12.40 8.94 1.77
N MET A 57 13.54 9.64 1.64
CA MET A 57 13.97 10.66 2.59
C MET A 57 13.08 11.93 2.61
N HIS A 58 12.21 12.13 1.63
CA HIS A 58 11.31 13.30 1.56
C HIS A 58 9.88 13.03 2.04
N THR A 59 9.63 11.88 2.69
CA THR A 59 8.27 11.53 3.14
C THR A 59 7.95 12.18 4.49
N ALA A 60 6.74 12.74 4.60
CA ALA A 60 6.31 13.49 5.77
C ALA A 60 6.16 12.63 7.05
N ASP A 61 6.14 11.30 6.93
CA ASP A 61 5.96 10.39 8.07
C ASP A 61 6.89 9.16 7.97
N SER A 62 8.19 9.40 8.17
CA SER A 62 9.26 8.38 8.15
C SER A 62 9.07 7.21 9.13
N ARG A 63 8.01 7.22 9.95
CA ARG A 63 7.65 6.15 10.89
C ARG A 63 6.88 4.99 10.24
N LEU A 64 6.32 5.19 9.04
CA LEU A 64 5.57 4.16 8.31
C LEU A 64 6.29 3.87 6.99
N LEU A 65 7.18 2.87 7.03
CA LEU A 65 7.94 2.43 5.86
C LEU A 65 7.20 1.31 5.12
N PRO A 66 7.31 1.24 3.77
CA PRO A 66 6.82 0.09 3.04
C PRO A 66 7.53 -1.18 3.50
N HIS A 67 6.83 -2.31 3.38
CA HIS A 67 7.42 -3.63 3.62
C HIS A 67 8.36 -4.01 2.47
N ILE A 68 8.05 -3.55 1.26
CA ILE A 68 8.81 -3.84 0.04
C ILE A 68 8.93 -2.56 -0.80
N GLU A 69 10.13 -2.23 -1.28
CA GLU A 69 10.34 -1.22 -2.32
C GLU A 69 10.74 -1.92 -3.63
N ILE A 70 10.09 -1.53 -4.73
CA ILE A 70 10.45 -1.99 -6.09
C ILE A 70 10.50 -0.79 -7.04
N SER A 71 11.34 -0.84 -8.07
CA SER A 71 11.37 0.19 -9.12
C SER A 71 10.64 -0.23 -10.41
N ARG A 72 10.11 -1.46 -10.45
CA ARG A 72 9.37 -2.01 -11.59
C ARG A 72 8.39 -3.06 -11.13
N LEU A 73 7.20 -3.09 -11.72
CA LEU A 73 6.13 -4.03 -11.35
C LEU A 73 6.55 -5.50 -11.56
N ALA A 74 7.39 -5.77 -12.56
CA ALA A 74 7.93 -7.10 -12.83
C ALA A 74 8.70 -7.72 -11.66
N SER A 75 9.18 -6.94 -10.70
CA SER A 75 9.86 -7.47 -9.51
C SER A 75 8.92 -8.24 -8.56
N LEU A 76 7.58 -8.06 -8.67
CA LEU A 76 6.62 -8.79 -7.86
C LEU A 76 6.64 -10.31 -8.11
N THR A 77 7.06 -10.75 -9.29
CA THR A 77 7.11 -12.19 -9.62
C THR A 77 8.18 -12.94 -8.84
N SER A 78 9.07 -12.24 -8.15
CA SER A 78 10.05 -12.87 -7.25
C SER A 78 9.47 -13.21 -5.86
N LEU A 79 8.19 -12.89 -5.61
CA LEU A 79 7.48 -13.16 -4.36
C LEU A 79 6.62 -14.43 -4.41
N ILE A 80 6.55 -15.11 -5.56
CA ILE A 80 5.78 -16.34 -5.83
C ILE A 80 6.71 -17.50 -6.14
#